data_AF-A0A317SIR0-F1
#
_entry.id   AF-A0A317SIR0-F1
#
_cell.length_a   1.000
_cell.length_b   1.000
_cell.length_c   1.000
_cell.angle_alpha   90.00
_cell.angle_beta   90.00
_cell.angle_gamma   90.00
#
_symmetry.space_group_name_H-M   'P 1'
#
loop_
_entity.id
_entity.type
_entity.pdbx_description
1 polymer ?
#
loop_
_entity_poly.entity_id
_entity_poly.type
_entity_poly.pdbx_seq_one_letter_code
_entity_poly.pdbx_strand_id
1 'polypeptide(L)'
;KILQQDLSNFHEAHLSLDLREHFTRTFLQPQPQASGGQPEHEPEQPSRDSVEEEDDLGYYPDGTKRTLTSAQVDMFRFSEIQSLL
;
A
#
# COMPACT_ATOMS: atom_id res chain seq x y z
N LYS A 1 18.52 -21.22 -3.95
CA LYS A 1 17.15 -21.39 -3.40
C LYS A 1 17.19 -20.92 -1.97
N ILE A 2 16.37 -19.96 -1.59
CA ILE A 2 16.25 -19.51 -0.19
C ILE A 2 15.38 -20.54 0.53
N LEU A 3 15.82 -21.04 1.70
CA LEU A 3 15.00 -21.93 2.51
C LEU A 3 14.02 -21.11 3.36
N GLN A 4 12.88 -21.71 3.69
CA GLN A 4 11.91 -21.06 4.60
C GLN A 4 12.53 -20.71 5.95
N GLN A 5 13.50 -21.51 6.40
CA GLN A 5 14.26 -21.25 7.62
C GLN A 5 15.16 -19.99 7.50
N ASP A 6 15.75 -19.74 6.34
CA ASP A 6 16.56 -18.54 6.10
C ASP A 6 15.70 -17.28 6.17
N LEU A 7 14.47 -17.35 5.63
CA LEU A 7 13.50 -16.26 5.73
C LEU A 7 13.10 -16.00 7.18
N SER A 8 12.77 -17.05 7.94
CA SER A 8 12.42 -16.91 9.36
C SER A 8 13.54 -16.26 10.16
N ASN A 9 14.78 -16.71 9.97
CA ASN A 9 15.94 -16.16 10.67
C ASN A 9 16.18 -14.69 10.32
N PHE A 10 16.03 -14.31 9.04
CA PHE A 10 16.11 -12.91 8.61
C PHE A 10 15.02 -12.06 9.28
N HIS A 11 13.78 -12.55 9.32
CA HIS A 11 12.67 -11.83 9.93
C HIS A 11 12.89 -11.63 11.43
N GLU A 12 13.40 -12.64 12.15
CA GLU A 12 13.73 -12.49 13.58
C GLU A 12 14.91 -11.55 13.85
N ALA A 13 15.94 -11.59 13.00
CA ALA A 13 17.12 -10.75 13.17
C ALA A 13 16.89 -9.28 12.80
N HIS A 14 15.98 -8.99 11.86
CA HIS A 14 15.82 -7.66 11.27
C HIS A 14 14.46 -7.00 11.54
N LEU A 15 13.43 -7.77 11.89
CA LEU A 15 12.13 -7.23 12.27
C LEU A 15 11.94 -7.43 13.76
N SER A 16 12.12 -6.35 14.53
CA SER A 16 11.86 -6.37 15.96
C SER A 16 10.40 -6.75 16.24
N LEU A 17 10.16 -7.36 17.39
CA LEU A 17 8.82 -7.75 17.84
C LEU A 17 7.87 -6.54 17.84
N ASP A 18 8.36 -5.37 18.29
CA ASP A 18 7.65 -4.08 18.27
C ASP A 18 7.18 -3.67 16.86
N LEU A 19 8.03 -3.84 15.84
CA LEU A 19 7.68 -3.46 14.48
C LEU A 19 6.57 -4.37 13.94
N ARG A 20 6.58 -5.65 14.31
CA ARG A 20 5.57 -6.63 13.92
C ARG A 20 4.22 -6.36 14.58
N GLU A 21 4.23 -5.99 15.85
CA GLU A 21 3.01 -5.58 16.55
C GLU A 21 2.43 -4.27 15.99
N HIS A 22 3.29 -3.28 15.71
CA HIS A 22 2.88 -2.03 15.10
C HIS A 22 2.26 -2.24 13.72
N PHE A 23 2.91 -3.01 12.84
CA PHE A 23 2.38 -3.34 11.53
C PHE A 23 1.00 -4.02 11.63
N THR A 24 0.87 -4.99 12.54
CA THR A 24 -0.39 -5.72 12.72
C THR A 24 -1.52 -4.80 13.18
N ARG A 25 -1.25 -3.89 14.12
CA ARG A 25 -2.23 -2.91 14.59
C ARG A 25 -2.63 -1.89 13.53
N THR A 26 -1.68 -1.41 12.76
CA THR A 26 -1.93 -0.32 11.81
C THR A 26 -2.61 -0.81 10.53
N PHE A 27 -2.24 -2.00 10.03
CA PHE A 27 -2.66 -2.46 8.72
C PHE A 27 -3.62 -3.65 8.74
N LEU A 28 -3.57 -4.50 9.77
CA LEU A 28 -4.36 -5.72 9.84
C LEU A 28 -5.50 -5.66 10.86
N GLN A 29 -5.57 -4.60 11.67
CA GLN A 29 -6.66 -4.43 12.61
C GLN A 29 -7.93 -4.02 11.85
N PRO A 30 -9.04 -4.75 11.98
CA PRO A 30 -10.29 -4.36 11.34
C PRO A 30 -10.73 -3.00 11.91
N GLN A 31 -10.71 -1.94 11.10
CA GLN A 31 -11.37 -0.70 11.49
C GLN A 31 -12.87 -0.98 11.57
N PRO A 32 -13.56 -0.63 12.68
CA PRO A 32 -15.01 -0.67 12.72
C PRO A 32 -15.50 0.34 11.68
N GLN A 33 -16.06 -0.17 10.58
CA GLN A 33 -16.73 0.68 9.61
C GLN A 33 -17.86 1.40 10.34
N ALA A 34 -17.72 2.72 10.46
CA ALA A 34 -18.75 3.57 11.02
C ALA A 34 -19.95 3.56 10.06
N SER A 35 -20.89 2.65 10.33
CA SER A 35 -22.23 2.68 9.76
C SER A 35 -22.96 3.93 10.23
N GLY A 36 -23.43 4.74 9.27
CA GLY A 36 -24.67 5.50 9.39
C GLY A 36 -24.56 6.94 9.88
N GLY A 37 -24.26 7.84 8.94
CA GLY A 37 -24.49 9.28 9.08
C GLY A 37 -24.35 9.97 7.73
N GLN A 38 -25.39 9.90 6.91
CA GLN A 38 -25.50 10.68 5.67
C GLN A 38 -25.55 12.19 5.99
N PRO A 39 -25.09 13.04 5.06
CA PRO A 39 -26.05 13.93 4.45
C PRO A 39 -26.17 13.66 2.95
N GLU A 40 -27.40 13.60 2.51
CA GLU A 40 -27.84 13.69 1.12
C GLU A 40 -27.08 14.73 0.28
N HIS A 41 -26.40 14.29 -0.78
CA HIS A 41 -26.05 15.12 -1.92
C HIS A 41 -26.52 14.42 -3.20
N GLU A 42 -27.29 15.16 -3.98
CA GLU A 42 -27.94 14.80 -5.23
C GLU A 42 -26.98 14.17 -6.27
N PRO A 43 -27.47 13.33 -7.19
CA PRO A 43 -26.64 12.76 -8.23
C PRO A 43 -26.35 13.81 -9.32
N GLU A 44 -25.34 14.64 -9.10
CA GLU A 44 -24.75 15.45 -10.15
C GLU A 44 -24.03 14.51 -11.14
N GLN A 45 -24.58 14.41 -12.35
CA GLN A 45 -24.07 13.63 -13.47
C GLN A 45 -22.57 13.93 -13.68
N PRO A 46 -21.65 12.95 -13.68
CA PRO A 46 -20.27 13.24 -14.02
C PRO A 46 -20.21 13.54 -15.51
N SER A 47 -19.96 14.81 -15.83
CA SER A 47 -19.53 15.24 -17.15
C SER A 47 -18.26 14.46 -17.47
N ARG A 48 -18.38 13.55 -18.44
CA ARG A 48 -17.32 12.70 -18.97
C ARG A 48 -16.37 13.54 -19.80
N ASP A 49 -15.58 14.37 -19.14
CA ASP A 49 -14.47 15.07 -19.77
C ASP A 49 -13.44 15.45 -18.70
N SER A 50 -12.19 15.02 -18.91
CA SER A 50 -10.96 15.53 -18.27
C SER A 50 -10.43 14.91 -16.96
N VAL A 51 -10.26 13.57 -16.85
CA VAL A 51 -9.24 12.93 -15.96
C VAL A 51 -8.73 11.56 -16.49
N GLU A 52 -8.49 11.38 -17.78
CA GLU A 52 -8.14 10.06 -18.35
C GLU A 52 -6.62 9.76 -18.46
N GLU A 53 -5.72 10.65 -18.03
CA GLU A 53 -4.28 10.49 -18.31
C GLU A 53 -3.42 9.94 -17.15
N GLU A 54 -3.93 9.89 -15.91
CA GLU A 54 -3.15 9.40 -14.76
C GLU A 54 -3.72 8.16 -14.03
N ASP A 55 -4.90 7.65 -14.41
CA ASP A 55 -5.53 6.49 -13.76
C ASP A 55 -5.22 5.12 -14.44
N ASP A 56 -4.34 5.10 -15.45
CA ASP A 56 -3.93 3.86 -16.15
C ASP A 56 -2.63 3.25 -15.57
N LEU A 57 -2.49 3.23 -14.25
CA LEU A 57 -1.34 2.61 -13.59
C LEU A 57 -1.30 1.08 -13.76
N GLY A 58 -2.42 0.49 -14.17
CA GLY A 58 -2.61 -0.94 -14.35
C GLY A 58 -2.79 -1.70 -13.03
N TYR A 59 -2.81 -3.02 -13.13
CA TYR A 59 -2.95 -3.93 -11.99
C TYR A 59 -1.67 -4.75 -11.82
N TYR A 60 -1.36 -5.13 -10.59
CA TYR A 60 -0.36 -6.15 -10.30
C TYR A 60 -0.86 -7.54 -10.75
N PRO A 61 0.03 -8.55 -10.88
CA PRO A 61 -0.36 -9.90 -11.28
C PRO A 61 -1.37 -10.59 -10.35
N ASP A 62 -1.50 -10.13 -9.12
CA ASP A 62 -2.48 -10.58 -8.13
C ASP A 62 -3.87 -9.92 -8.29
N GLY A 63 -4.03 -8.99 -9.24
CA GLY A 63 -5.26 -8.25 -9.48
C GLY A 63 -5.43 -7.00 -8.61
N THR A 64 -4.43 -6.61 -7.82
CA THR A 64 -4.47 -5.37 -7.03
C THR A 64 -4.16 -4.16 -7.90
N LYS A 65 -4.95 -3.07 -7.83
CA LYS A 65 -4.72 -1.85 -8.63
C LYS A 65 -3.44 -1.15 -8.18
N ARG A 66 -2.61 -0.72 -9.12
CA ARG A 66 -1.42 0.08 -8.81
C ARG A 66 -1.86 1.48 -8.40
N THR A 67 -1.26 1.99 -7.33
CA THR A 67 -1.50 3.33 -6.79
C THR A 67 -0.30 4.26 -6.96
N LEU A 68 0.85 3.71 -7.35
CA LEU A 68 2.10 4.44 -7.55
C LEU A 68 2.61 4.30 -8.99
N THR A 69 3.09 5.41 -9.53
CA THR A 69 3.82 5.46 -10.80
C THR A 69 5.20 4.83 -10.65
N SER A 70 5.81 4.43 -11.76
CA SER A 70 7.18 3.89 -11.75
C SER A 70 8.19 4.89 -11.19
N ALA A 71 8.03 6.18 -11.50
CA ALA A 71 8.88 7.25 -10.96
C ALA A 71 8.74 7.39 -9.43
N GLN A 72 7.52 7.25 -8.89
CA GLN A 72 7.31 7.24 -7.44
C GLN A 72 7.99 6.05 -6.77
N VAL A 73 7.94 4.87 -7.39
CA VAL A 73 8.65 3.68 -6.91
C VAL A 73 10.17 3.90 -6.88
N ASP A 74 10.73 4.56 -7.90
CA ASP A 74 12.18 4.82 -7.98
C ASP A 74 12.65 5.79 -6.88
N MET A 75 11.82 6.76 -6.46
CA MET A 75 12.15 7.62 -5.31
C MET A 75 12.32 6.83 -4.01
N PHE A 76 11.41 5.88 -3.73
CA PHE A 76 11.51 5.04 -2.54
C PHE A 76 12.75 4.14 -2.58
N ARG A 77 13.07 3.58 -3.75
CA ARG A 77 14.30 2.77 -3.93
C ARG A 77 15.57 3.59 -3.66
N PHE A 78 15.60 4.85 -4.11
CA PHE A 78 16.74 5.73 -3.85
C PHE A 78 16.86 6.06 -2.35
N SER A 79 15.74 6.34 -1.67
CA SER A 79 15.74 6.57 -0.21
C SER A 79 16.18 5.34 0.58
N GLU A 80 15.87 4.13 0.11
CA GLU A 80 16.26 2.89 0.78
C GLU A 80 17.77 2.63 0.66
N ILE A 81 18.37 2.89 -0.52
CA ILE A 81 19.82 2.76 -0.73
C ILE A 81 20.61 3.77 0.09
N GLN A 82 20.15 5.02 0.19
CA GLN A 82 20.84 6.06 0.97
C GLN A 82 20.78 5.81 2.48
N SER A 83 19.76 5.10 2.98
CA SER A 83 19.70 4.71 4.40
C SER A 83 20.63 3.54 4.75
N LEU A 84 21.20 2.85 3.74
CA LEU A 84 22.11 1.72 3.90
C LEU A 84 23.59 2.11 3.71
N LEU A 85 23.88 3.38 3.41
CA LEU A 85 25.22 3.99 3.31
C LEU A 85 25.54 4.80 4.56
#